data_AF-A0A2A4R503-F1
#
_entry.id   AF-A0A2A4R503-F1
#
_cell.length_a   1.000
_cell.length_b   1.000
_cell.length_c   1.000
_cell.angle_alpha   90.00
_cell.angle_beta   90.00
_cell.angle_gamma   90.00
#
_symmetry.space_group_name_H-M   'P 1'
#
loop_
_entity.id
_entity.type
_entity.pdbx_description
1 polymer ?
#
loop_
_entity_poly.entity_id
_entity_poly.type
_entity_poly.pdbx_seq_one_letter_code
_entity_poly.pdbx_strand_id
1 'polypeptide(L)'
;MRRGPAPGVKSAADSVAMLKQSWGDQVTDWMLWLAEECDRTSQAAAAKRIGYSPAYVSTLLHNKFKGDLNAIEKAVRGALRAETVECPGLGQSIAGNDCLVWQKRAQHLRATNPLRVKMFRACRGDCPNSRQNFQLNQKGKDQ
;
A
#
# COMPACT_ATOMS: atom_id res chain seq x y z
N MET A 1 12.78 37.43 -11.40
CA MET A 1 11.49 36.99 -10.82
C MET A 1 11.13 35.64 -11.43
N ARG A 2 11.31 34.53 -10.70
CA ARG A 2 10.92 33.21 -11.20
C ARG A 2 9.40 33.10 -11.14
N ARG A 3 8.76 33.00 -12.31
CA ARG A 3 7.32 32.75 -12.45
C ARG A 3 7.01 31.44 -11.72
N GLY A 4 6.30 31.53 -10.59
CA GLY A 4 5.70 30.36 -9.96
C GLY A 4 4.59 29.81 -10.86
N PRO A 5 4.35 28.48 -10.88
CA PRO A 5 3.24 27.90 -11.64
C PRO A 5 1.90 28.34 -11.05
N ALA A 6 0.92 28.63 -11.92
CA ALA A 6 -0.43 29.05 -11.56
C ALA A 6 -1.21 27.98 -10.75
N PRO A 7 -2.18 28.37 -9.91
CA PRO A 7 -2.98 27.44 -9.14
C PRO A 7 -4.13 26.89 -10.02
N GLY A 8 -4.09 25.60 -10.32
CA GLY A 8 -5.25 24.93 -10.91
C GLY A 8 -4.89 23.76 -11.82
N VAL A 9 -5.26 22.55 -11.37
CA VAL A 9 -5.18 21.25 -12.05
C VAL A 9 -3.78 20.62 -12.08
N LYS A 10 -3.47 19.73 -11.12
CA LYS A 10 -2.33 18.81 -11.23
C LYS A 10 -2.67 17.74 -12.28
N SER A 11 -1.87 17.59 -13.33
CA SER A 11 -2.07 16.58 -14.36
C SER A 11 -1.59 15.21 -13.89
N ALA A 12 -2.18 14.16 -14.45
CA ALA A 12 -1.97 12.74 -14.16
C ALA A 12 -0.55 12.20 -14.46
N ALA A 13 0.43 13.02 -14.81
CA ALA A 13 1.83 12.60 -15.03
C ALA A 13 2.82 13.41 -14.17
N ASP A 14 2.31 14.28 -13.30
CA ASP A 14 3.13 15.23 -12.54
C ASP A 14 3.60 14.64 -11.20
N SER A 15 2.95 13.59 -10.67
CA SER A 15 3.19 13.14 -9.31
C SER A 15 4.57 12.49 -9.16
N VAL A 16 4.99 11.67 -10.14
CA VAL A 16 6.34 11.07 -10.14
C VAL A 16 7.42 12.15 -10.33
N ALA A 17 7.20 13.12 -11.22
CA ALA A 17 8.15 14.21 -11.45
C ALA A 17 8.29 15.09 -10.19
N MET A 18 7.18 15.41 -9.54
CA MET A 18 7.11 16.20 -8.30
C MET A 18 7.78 15.49 -7.11
N LEU A 19 7.59 14.18 -6.99
CA LEU A 19 8.26 13.36 -5.99
C LEU A 19 9.78 13.40 -6.19
N LYS A 20 10.25 13.12 -7.41
CA LYS A 20 11.69 13.17 -7.75
C LYS A 20 12.29 14.55 -7.52
N GLN A 21 11.56 15.62 -7.84
CA GLN A 21 12.03 16.99 -7.62
C GLN A 21 12.13 17.35 -6.13
N SER A 22 11.26 16.81 -5.28
CA SER A 22 11.20 17.14 -3.85
C SER A 22 12.13 16.27 -2.99
N TRP A 23 12.35 15.01 -3.39
CA TRP A 23 13.15 14.03 -2.64
C TRP A 23 14.53 13.76 -3.25
N GLY A 24 14.74 14.03 -4.54
CA GLY A 24 16.01 13.78 -5.23
C GLY A 24 16.43 12.32 -5.13
N ASP A 25 17.63 12.07 -4.59
CA ASP A 25 18.21 10.74 -4.42
C ASP A 25 17.63 9.94 -3.24
N GLN A 26 16.79 10.55 -2.41
CA GLN A 26 16.13 9.88 -1.27
C GLN A 26 14.81 9.20 -1.65
N VAL A 27 14.46 9.18 -2.94
CA VAL A 27 13.27 8.49 -3.43
C VAL A 27 13.43 6.99 -3.27
N THR A 28 12.47 6.38 -2.59
CA THR A 28 12.39 4.92 -2.40
C THR A 28 11.31 4.30 -3.29
N ASP A 29 11.42 3.01 -3.55
CA ASP A 29 10.54 2.29 -4.49
C ASP A 29 9.05 2.45 -4.15
N TRP A 30 8.70 2.40 -2.86
CA TRP A 30 7.30 2.53 -2.46
C TRP A 30 6.75 3.93 -2.68
N MET A 31 7.58 4.97 -2.59
CA MET A 31 7.17 6.33 -2.90
C MET A 31 6.89 6.46 -4.40
N LEU A 32 7.71 5.83 -5.25
CA LEU A 32 7.46 5.75 -6.69
C LEU A 32 6.14 5.05 -7.00
N TRP A 33 5.86 3.90 -6.38
CA TRP A 33 4.59 3.20 -6.59
C TRP A 33 3.37 4.04 -6.20
N LEU A 34 3.47 4.80 -5.10
CA LEU A 34 2.42 5.72 -4.70
C LEU A 34 2.24 6.85 -5.72
N ALA A 35 3.33 7.43 -6.21
CA ALA A 35 3.28 8.49 -7.22
C ALA A 35 2.72 7.99 -8.55
N GLU A 36 3.13 6.82 -9.02
CA GLU A 36 2.60 6.15 -10.21
C GLU A 36 1.10 5.83 -10.08
N GLU A 37 0.64 5.40 -8.90
CA GLU A 37 -0.78 5.20 -8.63
C GLU A 37 -1.57 6.52 -8.69
N CYS A 38 -1.00 7.60 -8.13
CA CYS A 38 -1.61 8.92 -8.17
C CYS A 38 -1.74 9.42 -9.61
N ASP A 39 -0.73 9.15 -10.42
CA ASP A 39 -0.69 9.47 -11.84
C ASP A 39 -1.72 8.62 -12.63
N ARG A 40 -1.83 7.32 -12.36
CA ARG A 40 -2.83 6.46 -13.00
C ARG A 40 -4.27 6.79 -12.61
N THR A 41 -4.51 7.27 -11.40
CA THR A 41 -5.86 7.49 -10.87
C THR A 41 -6.08 8.94 -10.44
N SER A 42 -5.78 9.25 -9.18
CA SER A 42 -5.70 10.59 -8.59
C SER A 42 -5.13 10.46 -7.18
N GLN A 43 -4.60 11.55 -6.62
CA GLN A 43 -4.12 11.57 -5.23
C GLN A 43 -5.22 11.20 -4.22
N ALA A 44 -6.47 11.57 -4.49
CA ALA A 44 -7.60 11.23 -3.63
C ALA A 44 -7.95 9.73 -3.69
N ALA A 45 -7.92 9.13 -4.88
CA ALA A 45 -8.17 7.70 -5.07
C ALA A 45 -7.04 6.85 -4.46
N ALA A 46 -5.78 7.23 -4.71
CA ALA A 46 -4.61 6.57 -4.13
C ALA A 46 -4.63 6.65 -2.59
N ALA A 47 -4.91 7.83 -2.03
CA ALA A 47 -5.03 8.01 -0.58
C ALA A 47 -6.13 7.12 0.03
N LYS A 48 -7.31 7.08 -0.60
CA LYS A 48 -8.41 6.19 -0.17
C LYS A 48 -8.02 4.72 -0.22
N ARG A 49 -7.23 4.29 -1.21
CA ARG A 49 -6.72 2.91 -1.34
C ARG A 49 -5.78 2.53 -0.19
N ILE A 50 -4.86 3.43 0.19
CA ILE A 50 -3.90 3.19 1.28
C ILE A 50 -4.50 3.49 2.68
N GLY A 51 -5.72 4.01 2.76
CA GLY A 51 -6.38 4.34 4.03
C GLY A 51 -5.94 5.66 4.67
N TYR A 52 -5.37 6.58 3.88
CA TYR A 52 -4.92 7.90 4.33
C TYR A 52 -5.72 9.03 3.68
N SER A 53 -5.52 10.25 4.16
CA SER A 53 -6.16 11.43 3.58
C SER A 53 -5.40 11.91 2.32
N PRO A 54 -6.10 12.56 1.36
CA PRO A 54 -5.44 13.10 0.16
C PRO A 54 -4.37 14.16 0.50
N ALA A 55 -4.58 14.92 1.59
CA ALA A 55 -3.61 15.89 2.09
C ALA A 55 -2.32 15.20 2.59
N TYR A 56 -2.43 14.02 3.21
CA TYR A 56 -1.29 13.20 3.62
C TYR A 56 -0.42 12.81 2.42
N VAL A 57 -1.04 12.31 1.34
CA VAL A 57 -0.30 11.94 0.12
C VAL A 57 0.35 13.17 -0.54
N SER A 58 -0.36 14.30 -0.61
CA SER A 58 0.19 15.54 -1.19
C SER A 58 1.41 16.06 -0.41
N THR A 59 1.35 16.06 0.92
CA THR A 59 2.49 16.49 1.76
C THR A 59 3.69 15.56 1.64
N LEU A 60 3.47 14.26 1.45
CA LEU A 60 4.54 13.30 1.18
C LEU A 60 5.21 13.55 -0.16
N LEU A 61 4.46 13.74 -1.24
CA LEU A 61 5.02 14.01 -2.57
C LEU A 61 5.87 15.29 -2.60
N HIS A 62 5.56 16.27 -1.74
CA HIS A 62 6.31 17.53 -1.60
C HIS A 62 7.43 17.49 -0.56
N ASN A 63 7.76 16.33 0.02
CA ASN A 63 8.76 16.20 1.09
C ASN A 63 8.49 17.12 2.31
N LYS A 64 7.21 17.34 2.62
CA LYS A 64 6.74 18.13 3.78
C LYS A 64 6.12 17.25 4.86
N PHE A 65 6.18 15.94 4.67
CA PHE A 65 5.59 14.99 5.58
C PHE A 65 6.46 14.83 6.82
N LYS A 66 5.87 15.09 7.99
CA LYS A 66 6.51 14.96 9.31
C LYS A 66 6.01 13.75 10.11
N GLY A 67 5.19 12.90 9.50
CA GLY A 67 4.68 11.69 10.14
C GLY A 67 5.63 10.51 9.99
N ASP A 68 5.16 9.34 10.41
CA ASP A 68 5.91 8.10 10.29
C ASP A 68 5.90 7.58 8.84
N LEU A 69 7.05 7.73 8.17
CA LEU A 69 7.28 7.24 6.81
C LEU A 69 7.17 5.71 6.72
N ASN A 70 7.52 4.99 7.79
CA ASN A 70 7.40 3.53 7.80
C ASN A 70 5.92 3.11 7.78
N ALA A 71 5.05 3.79 8.51
CA ALA A 71 3.63 3.46 8.55
C ALA A 71 2.98 3.60 7.17
N ILE A 72 3.27 4.69 6.45
CA ILE A 72 2.75 4.90 5.09
C ILE A 72 3.40 3.96 4.07
N GLU A 73 4.70 3.68 4.18
CA GLU A 73 5.36 2.65 3.36
C GLU A 73 4.64 1.31 3.47
N LYS A 74 4.36 0.89 4.70
CA LYS A 74 3.66 -0.38 4.99
C LYS A 74 2.26 -0.39 4.38
N ALA A 75 1.53 0.72 4.46
CA ALA A 75 0.21 0.85 3.87
C ALA A 75 0.24 0.85 2.34
N VAL A 76 1.19 1.57 1.73
CA VAL A 76 1.42 1.61 0.29
C VAL A 76 1.78 0.22 -0.24
N ARG A 77 2.71 -0.47 0.42
CA ARG A 77 3.08 -1.86 0.10
C ARG A 77 1.90 -2.81 0.20
N GLY A 78 1.05 -2.66 1.22
CA GLY A 78 -0.13 -3.51 1.42
C GLY A 78 -1.31 -3.23 0.50
N ALA A 79 -1.39 -2.05 -0.11
CA ALA A 79 -2.56 -1.60 -0.87
C ALA A 79 -2.33 -1.36 -2.36
N LEU A 80 -1.13 -0.89 -2.76
CA LEU A 80 -0.86 -0.48 -4.15
C LEU A 80 -0.07 -1.51 -4.94
N ARG A 81 0.88 -2.21 -4.31
CA ARG A 81 1.62 -3.28 -4.99
C ARG A 81 0.81 -4.58 -4.96
N ALA A 82 -0.24 -4.57 -5.79
CA ALA A 82 -1.02 -5.74 -6.21
C ALA A 82 -0.41 -6.41 -7.46
N GLU A 83 0.91 -6.33 -7.61
CA GLU A 83 1.69 -7.25 -8.46
C GLU A 83 1.46 -8.66 -7.91
N THR A 84 1.43 -9.67 -8.78
CA THR A 84 1.15 -11.06 -8.40
C THR A 84 1.89 -11.44 -7.12
N VAL A 85 1.13 -11.82 -6.09
CA VAL A 85 1.66 -12.20 -4.79
C VAL A 85 1.75 -13.71 -4.71
N GLU A 86 2.90 -14.21 -4.24
CA GLU A 86 3.04 -15.63 -3.92
C GLU A 86 2.11 -15.99 -2.75
N CYS A 87 1.12 -16.84 -3.02
CA CYS A 87 0.18 -17.29 -2.01
C CYS A 87 0.61 -18.66 -1.49
N PRO A 88 1.20 -18.77 -0.28
CA PRO A 88 1.65 -20.06 0.25
C PRO A 88 0.49 -21.05 0.46
N GLY A 89 -0.74 -20.57 0.67
CA GLY A 89 -1.89 -21.46 0.85
C GLY A 89 -2.51 -21.98 -0.46
N LEU A 90 -2.34 -21.26 -1.57
CA LEU A 90 -2.74 -21.73 -2.91
C LEU A 90 -1.57 -22.35 -3.70
N GLY A 91 -0.33 -22.15 -3.24
CA GLY A 91 0.89 -22.65 -3.87
C GLY A 91 1.20 -22.02 -5.22
N GLN A 92 0.67 -20.81 -5.48
CA GLN A 92 0.84 -20.12 -6.76
C GLN A 92 0.79 -18.60 -6.57
N SER A 93 1.31 -17.88 -7.56
CA SER A 93 1.20 -16.42 -7.67
C SER A 93 -0.24 -16.04 -8.04
N ILE A 94 -0.88 -15.20 -7.22
CA ILE A 94 -2.24 -14.71 -7.45
C ILE A 94 -2.24 -13.19 -7.56
N ALA A 95 -3.25 -12.60 -8.19
CA ALA A 95 -3.39 -11.16 -8.18
C ALA A 95 -3.51 -10.65 -6.73
N GLY A 96 -2.87 -9.52 -6.40
CA GLY A 96 -2.94 -8.96 -5.05
C GLY A 96 -4.38 -8.72 -4.58
N ASN A 97 -5.28 -8.37 -5.50
CA ASN A 97 -6.71 -8.22 -5.22
C ASN A 97 -7.36 -9.54 -4.74
N ASP A 98 -7.04 -10.67 -5.37
CA ASP A 98 -7.52 -11.99 -4.95
C ASP A 98 -6.99 -12.35 -3.57
N CYS A 99 -5.74 -12.02 -3.28
CA CYS A 99 -5.17 -12.20 -1.95
C CYS A 99 -5.95 -11.41 -0.89
N LEU A 100 -6.31 -10.16 -1.16
CA LEU A 100 -7.12 -9.34 -0.24
C LEU A 100 -8.51 -9.94 -0.01
N VAL A 101 -9.14 -10.47 -1.07
CA VAL A 101 -10.43 -11.17 -0.98
C VAL A 101 -10.32 -12.41 -0.10
N TRP A 102 -9.29 -13.25 -0.31
CA TRP A 102 -9.04 -14.43 0.51
C TRP A 102 -8.75 -14.08 1.97
N GLN A 103 -7.97 -13.03 2.23
CA GLN A 103 -7.69 -12.56 3.60
C GLN A 103 -8.95 -12.05 4.31
N LYS A 104 -9.81 -11.27 3.63
CA LYS A 104 -11.08 -10.82 4.20
C LYS A 104 -11.98 -12.01 4.52
N ARG A 105 -12.02 -12.99 3.60
CA ARG A 105 -12.75 -14.24 3.74
C ARG A 105 -12.21 -15.11 4.89
N ALA A 106 -10.92 -15.04 5.20
CA ALA A 106 -10.24 -15.74 6.28
C ALA A 106 -10.35 -15.04 7.65
N GLN A 107 -11.12 -13.94 7.78
CA GLN A 107 -11.38 -13.32 9.09
C GLN A 107 -12.16 -14.26 10.02
N HIS A 108 -13.10 -15.02 9.47
CA HIS A 108 -13.90 -16.00 10.20
C HIS A 108 -13.76 -17.38 9.59
N LEU A 109 -13.57 -18.39 10.43
CA LEU A 109 -13.52 -19.78 10.00
C LEU A 109 -14.92 -20.19 9.51
N ARG A 110 -15.01 -20.61 8.25
CA ARG A 110 -16.20 -21.25 7.70
C ARG A 110 -15.85 -22.68 7.31
N ALA A 111 -16.26 -23.62 8.15
CA ALA A 111 -15.96 -25.05 7.99
C ALA A 111 -16.78 -25.73 6.87
N THR A 112 -17.67 -25.01 6.19
CA THR A 112 -18.51 -25.54 5.11
C THR A 112 -17.76 -25.78 3.79
N ASN A 113 -16.52 -25.28 3.66
CA ASN A 113 -15.71 -25.47 2.46
C ASN A 113 -14.24 -25.78 2.85
N PRO A 114 -13.68 -26.94 2.45
CA PRO A 114 -12.31 -27.32 2.77
C PRO A 114 -11.27 -26.28 2.31
N LEU A 115 -11.49 -25.63 1.17
CA LEU A 115 -10.61 -24.55 0.68
C LEU A 115 -10.66 -23.33 1.60
N ARG A 116 -11.82 -23.00 2.17
CA ARG A 116 -11.94 -21.92 3.17
C ARG A 116 -11.19 -22.26 4.45
N VAL A 117 -11.23 -23.52 4.90
CA VAL A 117 -10.47 -23.97 6.08
C VAL A 117 -8.97 -23.91 5.83
N LYS A 118 -8.51 -24.42 4.67
CA LYS A 118 -7.11 -24.33 4.23
C LYS A 118 -6.63 -22.88 4.19
N MET A 119 -7.42 -22.00 3.56
CA MET A 119 -7.08 -20.59 3.44
C MET A 119 -7.12 -19.83 4.75
N PHE A 120 -8.06 -20.17 5.64
CA PHE A 120 -8.10 -19.61 6.99
C PHE A 120 -6.80 -19.92 7.76
N ARG A 121 -6.34 -21.19 7.73
CA ARG A 121 -5.09 -21.59 8.37
C ARG A 121 -3.87 -20.95 7.72
N ALA A 122 -3.80 -20.94 6.39
CA ALA A 122 -2.67 -20.36 5.67
C ALA A 122 -2.57 -18.84 5.87
N CYS A 123 -3.67 -18.11 5.74
CA CYS A 123 -3.69 -16.65 5.93
C CYS A 123 -3.42 -16.23 7.39
N ARG A 124 -3.71 -17.07 8.39
CA ARG A 124 -3.47 -16.77 9.81
C ARG A 124 -2.26 -17.48 10.41
N GLY A 125 -1.56 -18.28 9.62
CA GLY A 125 -0.34 -19.00 9.98
C GLY A 125 0.89 -18.17 9.69
N ASP A 126 1.72 -18.58 8.72
CA ASP A 126 2.98 -17.89 8.38
C ASP A 126 2.91 -17.07 7.09
N CYS A 127 1.71 -16.62 6.69
CA CYS A 127 1.58 -15.87 5.45
C CYS A 127 2.25 -14.49 5.58
N PRO A 128 3.30 -14.19 4.77
CA PRO A 128 4.03 -12.92 4.83
C PRO A 128 3.17 -11.73 4.39
N ASN A 129 2.14 -12.01 3.58
CA ASN A 129 1.21 -11.03 3.04
C ASN A 129 -0.02 -10.82 3.95
N SER A 130 -0.11 -11.51 5.10
CA SER A 130 -1.28 -11.45 5.97
C SER A 130 -1.37 -10.16 6.75
N ARG A 131 -2.49 -9.44 6.58
CA ARG A 131 -2.81 -8.24 7.38
C ARG A 131 -2.90 -8.48 8.88
N GLN A 132 -3.15 -9.72 9.32
CA GLN A 132 -3.30 -10.03 10.74
C GLN A 132 -1.95 -10.36 11.40
N ASN A 133 -1.08 -11.10 10.73
CA ASN A 133 0.27 -11.38 11.23
C ASN A 133 1.15 -10.13 11.27
N PHE A 134 0.83 -9.15 10.43
CA PHE A 134 1.48 -7.86 10.43
C PHE A 134 1.39 -7.11 11.79
N GLN A 135 0.33 -7.36 12.57
CA GLN A 135 0.14 -6.75 13.89
C GLN A 135 0.85 -7.51 15.03
N LEU A 136 1.07 -8.82 14.88
CA LEU A 136 1.78 -9.63 15.89
C LEU A 136 3.28 -9.32 15.92
N ASN A 137 3.88 -9.03 14.77
CA ASN A 137 5.30 -8.68 14.65
C ASN A 137 5.63 -7.25 15.16
N GLN A 138 4.65 -6.46 15.57
CA GLN A 138 4.86 -5.13 16.18
C GLN A 138 4.74 -5.14 17.71
N LYS A 139 4.18 -6.20 18.32
CA LYS A 139 4.07 -6.30 19.79
C LYS A 139 5.29 -6.95 20.48
N GLY A 140 6.32 -7.34 19.74
CA GLY A 140 7.53 -7.99 20.26
C GLY A 140 8.78 -7.11 20.34
N LYS A 141 8.66 -5.78 20.19
CA LYS A 141 9.81 -4.84 20.26
C LYS A 141 9.72 -3.79 21.38
N ASP A 142 8.78 -3.96 22.31
CA ASP A 142 8.61 -3.10 23.48
C ASP A 142 8.76 -3.88 24.81
N GLN A 143 9.67 -4.86 24.88
CA GLN A 143 10.10 -5.44 26.15
C GLN A 143 11.60 -5.80 26.16
#